data_AF-A0A9D8YP86-F1
#
_entry.id   AF-A0A9D8YP86-F1
#
_cell.length_a   1.000
_cell.length_b   1.000
_cell.length_c   1.000
_cell.angle_alpha   90.00
_cell.angle_beta   90.00
_cell.angle_gamma   90.00
#
_symmetry.space_group_name_H-M   'P 1'
#
loop_
_entity.id
_entity.type
_entity.pdbx_description
1 polymer ?
#
loop_
_entity_poly.entity_id
_entity_poly.type
_entity_poly.pdbx_seq_one_letter_code
_entity_poly.pdbx_strand_id
1 'polypeptide(L)'
;MSVFNRYQVDLPSGRIEQLFLATNVNVARNPDVRNQILEGTFQSHPEGRLIRPFLYVDSERDSLFFVLPKTQKHLWTYASEQIELAASHFSKAGISESAQLRVVFGLDALREKLIIQDQSIVDDRQIELIKVLCLSDHPFLLNNPRLNFLVDQINEDEIQLIAHFDHGPEVFQLKMNWIDIQDAVENQFETWIQNSHKQNFFELDSDYWISLERWAPRNTALRTLYQYSKALAENHDIDHDTTEFEFMVEYLPRGDHLPRYAKRQLRLLSTYFGQRSLTSVQDQLFEIRFSTSLEDDWALTNDPKNIDTLWDLLRKLPDSNVDGNIYISAYNLNLGERGGSYHTETNEISIGELTLDDPDEFANIVRHEVGHAVHEKFPNQINGLLEQVFGWRTFKSTNAGIDAWIALMGGWGELTEKEKRQIRTTIRQVIGDTAWEYTEVNLPASHPWNSQNLHARKAFDQCIGPEDYWWKNYQSWYRSGNLAFSFNFYYKNDYYKNLGPLMCINVETIELIEKLPSNYAAMSPSEFFAELYAIYYDTERDISYLSSEITDWFAETLGERGPQTS
;
A
#
# COMPACT_ATOMS: atom_id res chain seq x y z
N MET A 1 27.10 -33.13 -3.03
CA MET A 1 25.78 -33.62 -3.50
C MET A 1 24.82 -32.48 -3.26
N SER A 2 23.98 -32.13 -4.23
CA SER A 2 22.96 -31.10 -4.02
C SER A 2 21.85 -31.66 -3.13
N VAL A 3 21.37 -30.85 -2.19
CA VAL A 3 20.33 -31.21 -1.22
C VAL A 3 19.14 -30.28 -1.40
N PHE A 4 17.97 -30.88 -1.58
CA PHE A 4 16.68 -30.20 -1.69
C PHE A 4 15.77 -30.73 -0.59
N ASN A 5 15.16 -29.82 0.15
CA ASN A 5 14.24 -30.16 1.22
C ASN A 5 12.86 -29.60 0.91
N ARG A 6 11.82 -30.25 1.44
CA ARG A 6 10.45 -29.77 1.33
C ARG A 6 10.21 -28.70 2.40
N TYR A 7 9.67 -27.56 1.98
CA TYR A 7 9.34 -26.43 2.83
C TYR A 7 7.91 -25.98 2.62
N GLN A 8 7.29 -25.54 3.70
CA GLN A 8 6.08 -24.74 3.65
C GLN A 8 6.47 -23.29 3.34
N VAL A 9 5.95 -22.74 2.25
CA VAL A 9 6.28 -21.42 1.72
C VAL A 9 5.01 -20.60 1.65
N ASP A 10 5.05 -19.40 2.23
CA ASP A 10 4.03 -18.37 2.06
C ASP A 10 4.34 -17.62 0.75
N LEU A 11 3.40 -17.69 -0.19
CA LEU A 11 3.52 -17.09 -1.51
C LEU A 11 3.11 -15.61 -1.48
N PRO A 12 3.53 -14.78 -2.45
CA PRO A 12 3.07 -13.40 -2.56
C PRO A 12 1.54 -13.23 -2.51
N SER A 13 0.78 -14.20 -3.04
CA SER A 13 -0.68 -14.26 -2.96
C SER A 13 -1.27 -14.52 -1.57
N GLY A 14 -0.44 -14.78 -0.55
CA GLY A 14 -0.88 -15.22 0.79
C GLY A 14 -1.22 -16.71 0.89
N ARG A 15 -1.13 -17.45 -0.23
CA ARG A 15 -1.29 -18.90 -0.24
C ARG A 15 -0.08 -19.59 0.36
N ILE A 16 -0.34 -20.68 1.07
CA ILE A 16 0.73 -21.51 1.64
C ILE A 16 0.88 -22.80 0.84
N GLU A 17 2.08 -23.06 0.32
CA GLU A 17 2.39 -24.24 -0.51
C GLU A 17 3.58 -25.05 0.00
N GLN A 18 3.64 -26.33 -0.37
CA GLN A 18 4.75 -27.23 -0.08
C GLN A 18 5.67 -27.34 -1.29
N LEU A 19 6.87 -26.76 -1.20
CA LEU A 19 7.82 -26.67 -2.32
C LEU A 19 9.16 -27.31 -1.96
N PHE A 20 9.83 -27.88 -2.97
CA PHE A 20 11.20 -28.39 -2.81
C PHE A 20 12.21 -27.30 -3.14
N LEU A 21 12.90 -26.79 -2.13
CA LEU A 21 13.88 -25.72 -2.28
C LEU A 21 15.27 -26.24 -1.90
N ALA A 22 16.30 -25.74 -2.58
CA ALA A 22 17.68 -26.10 -2.30
C ALA A 22 18.10 -25.59 -0.92
N THR A 23 18.91 -26.39 -0.24
CA THR A 23 19.69 -25.97 0.93
C THR A 23 21.19 -25.99 0.65
N ASN A 24 21.60 -26.80 -0.33
CA ASN A 24 22.97 -26.87 -0.82
C ASN A 24 22.95 -27.28 -2.29
N VAL A 25 23.70 -26.60 -3.13
CA VAL A 25 23.89 -26.90 -4.55
C VAL A 25 25.37 -27.14 -4.77
N ASN A 26 25.74 -28.34 -5.21
CA ASN A 26 27.10 -28.64 -5.63
C ASN A 26 27.10 -28.93 -7.13
N VAL A 27 27.52 -27.94 -7.92
CA VAL A 27 27.37 -28.00 -9.38
C VAL A 27 28.34 -28.96 -10.04
N ALA A 28 29.50 -29.22 -9.43
CA ALA A 28 30.42 -30.26 -9.90
C ALA A 28 29.77 -31.67 -9.90
N ARG A 29 28.73 -31.89 -9.08
CA ARG A 29 27.95 -33.13 -9.05
C ARG A 29 26.56 -33.01 -9.68
N ASN A 30 26.13 -31.80 -10.00
CA ASN A 30 24.82 -31.51 -10.62
C ASN A 30 24.95 -30.27 -11.52
N PRO A 31 25.60 -30.41 -12.69
CA PRO A 31 25.93 -29.27 -13.55
C PRO A 31 24.68 -28.59 -14.14
N ASP A 32 23.59 -29.33 -14.31
CA ASP A 32 22.33 -28.82 -14.87
C ASP A 32 21.75 -27.66 -14.04
N VAL A 33 21.95 -27.66 -12.72
CA VAL A 33 21.48 -26.57 -11.84
C VAL A 33 22.14 -25.24 -12.21
N ARG A 34 23.42 -25.26 -12.62
CA ARG A 34 24.11 -24.04 -13.05
C ARG A 34 23.45 -23.45 -14.29
N ASN A 35 23.17 -24.29 -15.28
CA ASN A 35 22.48 -23.87 -16.51
C ASN A 35 21.08 -23.32 -16.20
N GLN A 36 20.34 -23.98 -15.30
CA GLN A 36 19.04 -23.47 -14.86
C GLN A 36 19.13 -22.09 -14.17
N ILE A 37 20.19 -21.80 -13.42
CA ILE A 37 20.40 -20.48 -12.81
C ILE A 37 20.71 -19.45 -13.90
N LEU A 38 21.59 -19.77 -14.85
CA LEU A 38 21.94 -18.90 -15.97
C LEU A 38 20.75 -18.59 -16.89
N GLU A 39 19.90 -19.59 -17.13
CA GLU A 39 18.67 -19.46 -17.93
C GLU A 39 17.52 -18.83 -17.12
N GLY A 40 17.69 -18.67 -15.81
CA GLY A 40 16.67 -18.09 -14.94
C GLY A 40 15.48 -19.00 -14.65
N THR A 41 15.63 -20.32 -14.86
CA THR A 41 14.60 -21.35 -14.67
C THR A 41 14.71 -22.05 -13.31
N PHE A 42 15.84 -21.93 -12.61
CA PHE A 42 16.03 -22.54 -11.29
C PHE A 42 15.08 -21.97 -10.24
N GLN A 43 14.37 -22.86 -9.52
CA GLN A 43 13.35 -22.52 -8.50
C GLN A 43 12.35 -21.43 -8.96
N SER A 44 11.97 -21.47 -10.23
CA SER A 44 10.93 -20.62 -10.80
C SER A 44 9.54 -21.10 -10.39
N HIS A 45 8.67 -20.18 -10.01
CA HIS A 45 7.26 -20.39 -9.67
C HIS A 45 6.40 -19.34 -10.43
N PRO A 46 5.11 -19.61 -10.73
CA PRO A 46 4.25 -18.62 -11.39
C PRO A 46 4.16 -17.26 -10.67
N GLU A 47 4.34 -17.25 -9.36
CA GLU A 47 4.37 -16.03 -8.52
C GLU A 47 5.79 -15.44 -8.34
N GLY A 48 6.79 -15.92 -9.10
CA GLY A 48 8.17 -15.42 -9.08
C GLY A 48 9.21 -16.47 -8.69
N ARG A 49 10.46 -16.06 -8.48
CA ARG A 49 11.52 -16.97 -8.04
C ARG A 49 11.54 -17.10 -6.52
N LEU A 50 11.39 -18.33 -6.05
CA LEU A 50 11.30 -18.63 -4.62
C LEU A 50 12.66 -19.12 -4.12
N ILE A 51 13.16 -18.51 -3.05
CA ILE A 51 14.51 -18.76 -2.55
C ILE A 51 14.44 -18.90 -1.03
N ARG A 52 15.19 -19.88 -0.50
CA ARG A 52 15.62 -19.93 0.90
C ARG A 52 17.13 -19.83 0.96
N PRO A 53 17.73 -19.48 2.12
CA PRO A 53 19.18 -19.50 2.25
C PRO A 53 19.77 -20.86 1.85
N PHE A 54 20.74 -20.85 0.93
CA PHE A 54 21.46 -22.06 0.51
C PHE A 54 22.91 -21.76 0.13
N LEU A 55 23.76 -22.78 0.21
CA LEU A 55 25.13 -22.70 -0.29
C LEU A 55 25.20 -23.19 -1.73
N TYR A 56 25.84 -22.43 -2.60
CA TYR A 56 26.20 -22.85 -3.95
C TYR A 56 27.72 -23.09 -4.00
N VAL A 57 28.10 -24.29 -4.41
CA VAL A 57 29.48 -24.79 -4.41
C VAL A 57 29.87 -25.16 -5.84
N ASP A 58 30.89 -24.49 -6.37
CA ASP A 58 31.50 -24.78 -7.66
C ASP A 58 33.00 -25.03 -7.47
N SER A 59 33.37 -26.30 -7.28
CA SER A 59 34.77 -26.69 -7.09
C SER A 59 35.59 -26.65 -8.38
N GLU A 60 34.96 -26.59 -9.56
CA GLU A 60 35.69 -26.47 -10.83
C GLU A 60 36.22 -25.05 -11.01
N ARG A 61 35.45 -24.06 -10.55
CA ARG A 61 35.83 -22.64 -10.57
C ARG A 61 36.29 -22.12 -9.20
N ASP A 62 36.52 -23.02 -8.26
CA ASP A 62 36.97 -22.76 -6.89
C ASP A 62 36.19 -21.63 -6.20
N SER A 63 34.86 -21.72 -6.19
CA SER A 63 33.98 -20.71 -5.60
C SER A 63 32.91 -21.28 -4.68
N LEU A 64 32.59 -20.47 -3.67
CA LEU A 64 31.53 -20.70 -2.71
C LEU A 64 30.65 -19.45 -2.63
N PHE A 65 29.35 -19.64 -2.86
CA PHE A 65 28.36 -18.57 -2.73
C PHE A 65 27.39 -18.90 -1.61
N PHE A 66 27.13 -17.95 -0.73
CA PHE A 66 25.99 -18.00 0.19
C PHE A 66 24.86 -17.17 -0.40
N VAL A 67 23.79 -17.86 -0.79
CA VAL A 67 22.67 -17.29 -1.53
C VAL A 67 21.50 -17.11 -0.57
N LEU A 68 21.07 -15.87 -0.38
CA LEU A 68 19.94 -15.52 0.49
C LEU A 68 18.80 -14.87 -0.32
N PRO A 69 17.57 -14.83 0.21
CA PRO A 69 16.47 -14.08 -0.40
C PRO A 69 16.78 -12.57 -0.51
N LYS A 70 16.28 -11.89 -1.55
CA LYS A 70 16.43 -10.43 -1.72
C LYS A 70 15.97 -9.63 -0.51
N THR A 71 14.94 -10.10 0.20
CA THR A 71 14.40 -9.48 1.42
C THR A 71 15.36 -9.50 2.61
N GLN A 72 16.46 -10.27 2.54
CA GLN A 72 17.44 -10.42 3.61
C GLN A 72 18.72 -9.60 3.40
N LYS A 73 18.78 -8.68 2.41
CA LYS A 73 19.95 -7.83 2.13
C LYS A 73 20.53 -7.14 3.37
N HIS A 74 19.68 -6.74 4.32
CA HIS A 74 20.09 -6.14 5.60
C HIS A 74 20.99 -7.03 6.48
N LEU A 75 21.07 -8.35 6.23
CA LEU A 75 21.86 -9.32 6.98
C LEU A 75 23.25 -9.60 6.37
N TRP A 76 23.72 -8.75 5.45
CA TRP A 76 24.95 -9.01 4.69
C TRP A 76 26.21 -9.23 5.53
N THR A 77 26.40 -8.48 6.63
CA THR A 77 27.56 -8.67 7.52
C THR A 77 27.53 -10.06 8.16
N TYR A 78 26.38 -10.44 8.70
CA TYR A 78 26.17 -11.76 9.27
C TYR A 78 26.37 -12.85 8.22
N ALA A 79 25.84 -12.67 7.01
CA ALA A 79 26.04 -13.62 5.91
C ALA A 79 27.52 -13.75 5.51
N SER A 80 28.29 -12.66 5.56
CA SER A 80 29.74 -12.66 5.32
C SER A 80 30.48 -13.50 6.38
N GLU A 81 30.13 -13.37 7.66
CA GLU A 81 30.68 -14.24 8.73
C GLU A 81 30.28 -15.71 8.53
N GLN A 82 29.03 -15.97 8.12
CA GLN A 82 28.54 -17.33 7.91
C GLN A 82 29.25 -18.04 6.75
N ILE A 83 29.58 -17.32 5.67
CA ILE A 83 30.28 -17.93 4.55
C ILE A 83 31.74 -18.24 4.87
N GLU A 84 32.41 -17.44 5.68
CA GLU A 84 33.76 -17.76 6.19
C GLU A 84 33.74 -19.03 7.05
N LEU A 85 32.78 -19.09 7.98
CA LEU A 85 32.60 -20.26 8.82
C LEU A 85 32.32 -21.49 7.96
N ALA A 86 31.43 -21.37 6.97
CA ALA A 86 31.16 -22.44 6.02
C ALA A 86 32.43 -22.86 5.28
N ALA A 87 33.17 -21.92 4.70
CA ALA A 87 34.41 -22.17 3.95
C ALA A 87 35.43 -22.96 4.78
N SER A 88 35.59 -22.62 6.07
CA SER A 88 36.50 -23.33 6.99
C SER A 88 36.17 -24.84 7.12
N HIS A 89 34.89 -25.20 6.96
CA HIS A 89 34.43 -26.59 6.98
C HIS A 89 34.54 -27.30 5.61
N PHE A 90 34.62 -26.55 4.50
CA PHE A 90 34.69 -27.08 3.13
C PHE A 90 36.11 -27.41 2.63
N SER A 91 37.15 -27.19 3.44
CA SER A 91 38.54 -27.62 3.13
C SER A 91 38.68 -29.12 2.77
N LYS A 92 37.70 -29.96 3.15
CA LYS A 92 37.63 -31.39 2.78
C LYS A 92 36.82 -31.71 1.51
N ALA A 93 36.15 -30.73 0.91
CA ALA A 93 35.18 -30.91 -0.17
C ALA A 93 35.68 -30.45 -1.55
N GLY A 94 36.96 -30.06 -1.67
CA GLY A 94 37.57 -29.64 -2.93
C GLY A 94 37.51 -28.15 -3.22
N ILE A 95 37.21 -27.32 -2.21
CA ILE A 95 37.34 -25.86 -2.27
C ILE A 95 38.68 -25.50 -1.62
N SER A 96 39.50 -24.68 -2.29
CA SER A 96 40.81 -24.27 -1.79
C SER A 96 40.70 -23.18 -0.71
N GLU A 97 41.78 -22.95 0.04
CA GLU A 97 41.86 -21.80 0.97
C GLU A 97 41.83 -20.45 0.24
N SER A 98 42.10 -20.42 -1.06
CA SER A 98 42.04 -19.23 -1.92
C SER A 98 40.73 -19.10 -2.69
N ALA A 99 39.71 -19.88 -2.36
CA ALA A 99 38.45 -19.90 -3.08
C ALA A 99 37.73 -18.55 -3.05
N GLN A 100 37.03 -18.26 -4.15
CA GLN A 100 36.22 -17.05 -4.23
C GLN A 100 34.96 -17.22 -3.37
N LEU A 101 34.93 -16.54 -2.23
CA LEU A 101 33.77 -16.47 -1.35
C LEU A 101 32.89 -15.27 -1.73
N ARG A 102 31.58 -15.49 -1.87
CA ARG A 102 30.61 -14.42 -2.19
C ARG A 102 29.28 -14.61 -1.46
N VAL A 103 28.72 -13.52 -0.95
CA VAL A 103 27.34 -13.46 -0.49
C VAL A 103 26.50 -12.80 -1.58
N VAL A 104 25.37 -13.40 -1.94
CA VAL A 104 24.45 -12.85 -2.94
C VAL A 104 23.01 -12.92 -2.47
N PHE A 105 22.21 -11.93 -2.84
CA PHE A 105 20.80 -11.81 -2.45
C PHE A 105 19.90 -11.92 -3.69
N GLY A 106 19.27 -13.08 -3.85
CA GLY A 106 18.45 -13.43 -5.01
C GLY A 106 19.20 -14.25 -6.06
N LEU A 107 18.43 -14.97 -6.87
CA LEU A 107 18.98 -15.78 -7.98
C LEU A 107 19.50 -14.93 -9.13
N ASP A 108 18.97 -13.71 -9.31
CA ASP A 108 19.48 -12.79 -10.33
C ASP A 108 20.90 -12.32 -10.01
N ALA A 109 21.17 -11.99 -8.73
CA ALA A 109 22.50 -11.64 -8.27
C ALA A 109 23.46 -12.83 -8.38
N LEU A 110 23.01 -14.06 -8.07
CA LEU A 110 23.81 -15.26 -8.31
C LEU A 110 24.11 -15.44 -9.80
N ARG A 111 23.09 -15.36 -10.67
CA ARG A 111 23.25 -15.47 -12.13
C ARG A 111 24.29 -14.48 -12.64
N GLU A 112 24.18 -13.22 -12.22
CA GLU A 112 25.16 -12.20 -12.58
C GLU A 112 26.58 -12.61 -12.19
N LYS A 113 26.81 -13.02 -10.94
CA LYS A 113 28.15 -13.42 -10.50
C LYS A 113 28.67 -14.64 -11.28
N LEU A 114 27.79 -15.57 -11.67
CA LEU A 114 28.16 -16.71 -12.51
C LEU A 114 28.53 -16.29 -13.95
N ILE A 115 27.81 -15.32 -14.53
CA ILE A 115 28.15 -14.75 -15.84
C ILE A 115 29.53 -14.11 -15.78
N ILE A 116 29.80 -13.32 -14.75
CA ILE A 116 31.10 -12.66 -14.56
C ILE A 116 32.21 -13.69 -14.34
N GLN A 117 31.96 -14.72 -13.54
CA GLN A 117 32.93 -15.78 -13.26
C GLN A 117 33.35 -16.56 -14.52
N ASP A 118 32.47 -16.69 -15.52
CA ASP A 118 32.80 -17.34 -16.79
C ASP A 118 33.70 -16.46 -17.68
N GLN A 119 33.95 -15.20 -17.31
CA GLN A 119 34.81 -14.28 -18.05
C GLN A 119 36.19 -14.18 -17.42
N SER A 120 37.24 -14.39 -18.21
CA SER A 120 38.62 -14.23 -17.74
C SER A 120 39.10 -12.77 -17.73
N ILE A 121 38.31 -11.85 -18.27
CA ILE A 121 38.74 -10.48 -18.57
C ILE A 121 38.37 -9.45 -17.48
N VAL A 122 37.46 -9.78 -16.55
CA VAL A 122 36.90 -8.78 -15.63
C VAL A 122 36.57 -9.38 -14.24
N ASP A 123 36.91 -8.63 -13.18
CA ASP A 123 36.56 -8.97 -11.79
C ASP A 123 35.14 -8.46 -11.46
N ASP A 124 34.39 -9.17 -10.61
CA ASP A 124 33.04 -8.75 -10.20
C ASP A 124 33.03 -7.43 -9.44
N ARG A 125 34.17 -7.08 -8.81
CA ARG A 125 34.38 -5.75 -8.25
C ARG A 125 34.37 -4.67 -9.30
N GLN A 126 35.08 -4.86 -10.41
CA GLN A 126 35.12 -3.90 -11.53
C GLN A 126 33.74 -3.70 -12.16
N ILE A 127 32.93 -4.75 -12.21
CA ILE A 127 31.55 -4.67 -12.70
C ILE A 127 30.67 -3.78 -11.82
N GLU A 128 30.66 -3.97 -10.51
CA GLU A 128 29.85 -3.12 -9.62
C GLU A 128 30.26 -1.65 -9.70
N LEU A 129 31.54 -1.42 -9.92
CA LEU A 129 32.16 -0.12 -10.14
C LEU A 129 31.74 0.53 -11.47
N ILE A 130 31.64 -0.24 -12.55
CA ILE A 130 31.05 0.24 -13.82
C ILE A 130 29.59 0.63 -13.61
N LYS A 131 28.82 -0.21 -12.89
CA LYS A 131 27.42 0.10 -12.63
C LYS A 131 27.23 1.40 -11.83
N VAL A 132 28.16 1.70 -10.93
CA VAL A 132 28.18 2.99 -10.23
C VAL A 132 28.38 4.15 -11.18
N LEU A 133 29.30 4.06 -12.13
CA LEU A 133 29.48 5.10 -13.16
C LEU A 133 28.21 5.29 -13.97
N CYS A 134 27.51 4.19 -14.31
CA CYS A 134 26.24 4.29 -15.01
C CYS A 134 25.16 5.03 -14.20
N LEU A 135 25.24 5.00 -12.87
CA LEU A 135 24.25 5.59 -11.97
C LEU A 135 24.71 6.89 -11.31
N SER A 136 25.98 7.30 -11.50
CA SER A 136 26.56 8.45 -10.78
C SER A 136 25.90 9.78 -11.14
N ASP A 137 25.42 9.91 -12.37
CA ASP A 137 24.67 11.09 -12.83
C ASP A 137 23.21 11.08 -12.34
N HIS A 138 22.74 9.94 -11.82
CA HIS A 138 21.37 9.70 -11.40
C HIS A 138 21.28 8.97 -10.05
N PRO A 139 21.89 9.52 -8.98
CA PRO A 139 22.01 8.82 -7.70
C PRO A 139 20.65 8.49 -7.04
N PHE A 140 19.58 9.21 -7.40
CA PHE A 140 18.22 8.90 -6.95
C PHE A 140 17.75 7.49 -7.35
N LEU A 141 18.32 6.89 -8.39
CA LEU A 141 18.03 5.51 -8.79
C LEU A 141 18.47 4.50 -7.71
N LEU A 142 19.53 4.82 -6.96
CA LEU A 142 19.98 4.00 -5.82
C LEU A 142 18.97 4.00 -4.68
N ASN A 143 18.05 4.98 -4.61
CA ASN A 143 17.01 5.03 -3.59
C ASN A 143 15.81 4.14 -3.91
N ASN A 144 15.67 3.65 -5.15
CA ASN A 144 14.53 2.83 -5.55
C ASN A 144 14.70 1.35 -5.13
N PRO A 145 13.93 0.83 -4.14
CA PRO A 145 14.14 -0.51 -3.57
C PRO A 145 13.80 -1.66 -4.52
N ARG A 146 12.94 -1.39 -5.51
CA ARG A 146 12.47 -2.37 -6.49
C ARG A 146 13.27 -2.34 -7.80
N LEU A 147 14.23 -1.42 -7.96
CA LEU A 147 15.07 -1.35 -9.16
C LEU A 147 16.17 -2.41 -9.08
N ASN A 148 16.20 -3.30 -10.06
CA ASN A 148 17.28 -4.24 -10.28
C ASN A 148 18.18 -3.69 -11.38
N PHE A 149 19.50 -3.62 -11.14
CA PHE A 149 20.49 -3.24 -12.14
C PHE A 149 21.60 -4.29 -12.20
N LEU A 150 21.58 -5.08 -13.27
CA LEU A 150 22.27 -6.37 -13.33
C LEU A 150 23.06 -6.50 -14.63
N VAL A 151 24.08 -7.36 -14.62
CA VAL A 151 24.69 -7.83 -15.87
C VAL A 151 23.80 -8.90 -16.49
N ASP A 152 23.49 -8.74 -17.77
CA ASP A 152 22.79 -9.75 -18.54
C ASP A 152 23.73 -10.61 -19.38
N GLN A 153 24.71 -9.99 -20.04
CA GLN A 153 25.68 -10.67 -20.91
C GLN A 153 27.03 -9.95 -20.88
N ILE A 154 28.11 -10.72 -21.07
CA ILE A 154 29.46 -10.22 -21.30
C ILE A 154 30.04 -11.00 -22.49
N ASN A 155 30.55 -10.26 -23.46
CA ASN A 155 31.26 -10.77 -24.63
C ASN A 155 32.68 -10.18 -24.69
N GLU A 156 33.48 -10.57 -25.69
CA GLU A 156 34.87 -10.11 -25.85
C GLU A 156 35.02 -8.59 -25.96
N ASP A 157 34.05 -7.91 -26.59
CA ASP A 157 34.11 -6.47 -26.88
C ASP A 157 33.10 -5.61 -26.08
N GLU A 158 32.03 -6.23 -25.55
CA GLU A 158 30.92 -5.50 -24.93
C GLU A 158 30.43 -6.13 -23.60
N ILE A 159 29.88 -5.27 -22.74
CA ILE A 159 29.04 -5.64 -21.61
C ILE A 159 27.61 -5.14 -21.84
N GLN A 160 26.63 -5.99 -21.52
CA GLN A 160 25.22 -5.64 -21.52
C GLN A 160 24.68 -5.63 -20.10
N LEU A 161 24.23 -4.47 -19.65
CA LEU A 161 23.52 -4.25 -18.40
C LEU A 161 22.02 -4.16 -18.66
N ILE A 162 21.22 -4.63 -17.70
CA ILE A 162 19.78 -4.49 -17.71
C ILE A 162 19.28 -3.79 -16.45
N ALA A 163 18.27 -2.94 -16.62
CA ALA A 163 17.54 -2.32 -15.52
C ALA A 163 16.06 -2.68 -15.61
N HIS A 164 15.46 -3.13 -14.51
CA HIS A 164 14.02 -3.39 -14.45
C HIS A 164 13.49 -3.28 -13.02
N PHE A 165 12.19 -3.00 -12.87
CA PHE A 165 11.52 -3.04 -11.58
C PHE A 165 10.99 -4.45 -11.30
N ASP A 166 10.93 -4.90 -10.03
CA ASP A 166 10.48 -6.25 -9.64
C ASP A 166 9.09 -6.64 -10.20
N HIS A 167 8.23 -5.67 -10.51
CA HIS A 167 6.87 -5.87 -11.06
C HIS A 167 6.63 -5.10 -12.37
N GLY A 168 7.69 -4.54 -12.97
CA GLY A 168 7.60 -3.83 -14.23
C GLY A 168 7.75 -4.80 -15.41
N PRO A 169 6.89 -4.72 -16.44
CA PRO A 169 7.11 -5.49 -17.67
C PRO A 169 8.28 -4.93 -18.51
N GLU A 170 8.70 -3.70 -18.23
CA GLU A 170 9.74 -3.00 -18.97
C GLU A 170 11.13 -3.39 -18.47
N VAL A 171 11.99 -3.73 -19.43
CA VAL A 171 13.42 -4.00 -19.21
C VAL A 171 14.20 -3.03 -20.09
N PHE A 172 15.01 -2.19 -19.45
CA PHE A 172 15.92 -1.28 -20.13
C PHE A 172 17.26 -1.98 -20.32
N GLN A 173 17.85 -1.81 -21.50
CA GLN A 173 19.13 -2.41 -21.85
C GLN A 173 20.16 -1.32 -22.12
N LEU A 174 21.33 -1.47 -21.52
CA LEU A 174 22.49 -0.62 -21.75
C LEU A 174 23.65 -1.48 -22.25
N LYS A 175 24.15 -1.19 -23.44
CA LYS A 175 25.34 -1.83 -24.02
C LYS A 175 26.52 -0.88 -23.98
N MET A 176 27.68 -1.37 -23.56
CA MET A 176 28.90 -0.58 -23.45
C MET A 176 30.08 -1.39 -23.98
N ASN A 177 30.96 -0.75 -24.76
CA ASN A 177 32.19 -1.40 -25.22
C ASN A 177 33.27 -1.34 -24.13
N TRP A 178 34.12 -2.37 -24.07
CA TRP A 178 35.21 -2.42 -23.08
C TRP A 178 36.22 -1.28 -23.22
N ILE A 179 36.47 -0.80 -24.45
CA ILE A 179 37.36 0.34 -24.71
C ILE A 179 36.83 1.60 -24.02
N ASP A 180 35.53 1.87 -24.16
CA ASP A 180 34.90 3.04 -23.54
C ASP A 180 34.92 2.94 -22.00
N ILE A 181 34.81 1.71 -21.47
CA ILE A 181 34.91 1.43 -20.04
C ILE A 181 36.32 1.62 -19.51
N GLN A 182 37.34 1.10 -20.20
CA GLN A 182 38.74 1.26 -19.78
C GLN A 182 39.14 2.73 -19.73
N ASP A 183 38.79 3.51 -20.75
CA ASP A 183 39.05 4.96 -20.78
C ASP A 183 38.37 5.70 -19.62
N ALA A 184 37.15 5.30 -19.23
CA ALA A 184 36.43 5.86 -18.09
C ALA A 184 37.03 5.43 -16.74
N VAL A 185 37.43 4.16 -16.62
CA VAL A 185 38.03 3.59 -15.41
C VAL A 185 39.43 4.17 -15.15
N GLU A 186 40.23 4.44 -16.18
CA GLU A 186 41.59 4.97 -15.99
C GLU A 186 41.61 6.47 -15.63
N ASN A 187 40.61 7.26 -16.03
CA ASN A 187 40.66 8.73 -15.90
C ASN A 187 39.73 9.35 -14.83
N GLN A 188 38.58 8.74 -14.53
CA GLN A 188 37.57 9.34 -13.63
C GLN A 188 37.44 8.60 -12.30
N PHE A 189 37.92 7.37 -12.27
CA PHE A 189 37.55 6.38 -11.26
C PHE A 189 38.26 6.57 -9.92
N GLU A 190 39.58 6.79 -9.96
CA GLU A 190 40.39 6.99 -8.75
C GLU A 190 40.00 8.29 -8.02
N THR A 191 39.71 9.35 -8.78
CA THR A 191 39.27 10.64 -8.23
C THR A 191 37.86 10.56 -7.63
N TRP A 192 36.93 9.83 -8.26
CA TRP A 192 35.58 9.67 -7.74
C TRP A 192 35.53 8.79 -6.48
N ILE A 193 36.28 7.66 -6.46
CA ILE A 193 36.39 6.78 -5.28
C ILE A 193 36.92 7.55 -4.07
N GLN A 194 38.01 8.31 -4.24
CA GLN A 194 38.66 9.04 -3.15
C GLN A 194 37.77 10.15 -2.56
N ASN A 195 36.91 10.76 -3.37
CA ASN A 195 36.08 11.89 -2.96
C ASN A 195 34.67 11.50 -2.49
N SER A 196 34.13 10.36 -2.94
CA SER A 196 32.72 10.03 -2.74
C SER A 196 32.45 9.14 -1.53
N HIS A 197 33.46 8.44 -0.98
CA HIS A 197 33.20 7.39 0.02
C HIS A 197 34.24 7.31 1.16
N LYS A 198 33.74 7.15 2.41
CA LYS A 198 34.55 6.97 3.62
C LYS A 198 35.13 5.55 3.79
N GLN A 199 34.62 4.56 3.04
CA GLN A 199 35.09 3.18 3.05
C GLN A 199 35.52 2.80 1.64
N ASN A 200 36.76 2.33 1.49
CA ASN A 200 37.30 1.87 0.23
C ASN A 200 36.67 0.51 -0.14
N PHE A 201 36.05 0.41 -1.32
CA PHE A 201 35.45 -0.83 -1.84
C PHE A 201 36.47 -1.99 -1.93
N PHE A 202 37.77 -1.66 -1.95
CA PHE A 202 38.88 -2.60 -2.02
C PHE A 202 39.49 -2.99 -0.66
N GLU A 203 39.06 -2.39 0.45
CA GLU A 203 39.58 -2.66 1.81
C GLU A 203 38.56 -3.41 2.69
N LEU A 204 37.88 -4.38 2.08
CA LEU A 204 36.88 -5.22 2.74
C LEU A 204 37.49 -6.60 3.07
N ASP A 205 38.45 -6.64 3.99
CA ASP A 205 39.26 -7.85 4.26
C ASP A 205 38.43 -9.07 4.75
N SER A 206 37.15 -8.90 5.10
CA SER A 206 36.27 -9.96 5.64
C SER A 206 34.81 -9.88 5.17
N ASP A 207 34.54 -9.24 4.02
CA ASP A 207 33.17 -8.99 3.59
C ASP A 207 32.90 -9.35 2.12
N TYR A 208 31.98 -10.29 1.93
CA TYR A 208 31.83 -11.07 0.71
C TYR A 208 30.61 -10.66 -0.14
N TRP A 209 29.83 -9.67 0.28
CA TRP A 209 28.68 -9.17 -0.51
C TRP A 209 29.06 -8.12 -1.57
N ILE A 210 29.83 -8.45 -2.60
CA ILE A 210 30.25 -7.44 -3.61
C ILE A 210 29.04 -6.97 -4.46
N SER A 211 28.46 -5.80 -4.15
CA SER A 211 27.27 -5.24 -4.82
C SER A 211 27.20 -3.71 -4.69
N LEU A 212 26.74 -3.03 -5.75
CA LEU A 212 26.47 -1.58 -5.72
C LEU A 212 25.41 -1.19 -4.70
N GLU A 213 24.49 -2.10 -4.38
CA GLU A 213 23.39 -1.82 -3.46
C GLU A 213 23.86 -1.57 -2.02
N ARG A 214 25.14 -1.85 -1.71
CA ARG A 214 25.75 -1.43 -0.45
C ARG A 214 25.72 0.06 -0.25
N TRP A 215 25.77 0.83 -1.33
CA TRP A 215 25.70 2.29 -1.28
C TRP A 215 24.28 2.80 -1.20
N ALA A 216 23.26 1.93 -1.30
CA ALA A 216 21.88 2.33 -1.08
C ALA A 216 21.68 2.60 0.42
N PRO A 217 21.42 3.86 0.85
CA PRO A 217 21.29 4.22 2.26
C PRO A 217 20.26 3.36 3.02
N ARG A 218 19.20 2.94 2.32
CA ARG A 218 18.15 2.05 2.83
C ARG A 218 18.66 0.74 3.43
N ASN A 219 19.72 0.15 2.89
CA ASN A 219 20.21 -1.16 3.37
C ASN A 219 20.91 -0.99 4.72
N THR A 220 21.63 0.12 4.88
CA THR A 220 22.20 0.53 6.17
C THR A 220 21.11 0.86 7.16
N ALA A 221 20.08 1.62 6.77
CA ALA A 221 18.94 1.95 7.62
C ALA A 221 18.18 0.70 8.09
N LEU A 222 17.86 -0.24 7.20
CA LEU A 222 17.22 -1.52 7.55
C LEU A 222 18.09 -2.38 8.48
N ARG A 223 19.42 -2.35 8.32
CA ARG A 223 20.34 -3.03 9.24
C ARG A 223 20.33 -2.39 10.62
N THR A 224 20.36 -1.06 10.69
CA THR A 224 20.28 -0.31 11.96
C THR A 224 18.97 -0.63 12.68
N LEU A 225 17.83 -0.64 11.97
CA LEU A 225 16.54 -1.06 12.53
C LEU A 225 16.59 -2.49 13.10
N TYR A 226 17.19 -3.43 12.35
CA TYR A 226 17.38 -4.79 12.85
C TYR A 226 18.24 -4.83 14.12
N GLN A 227 19.34 -4.08 14.16
CA GLN A 227 20.23 -4.01 15.33
C GLN A 227 19.51 -3.45 16.55
N TYR A 228 18.75 -2.38 16.42
CA TYR A 228 17.94 -1.85 17.52
C TYR A 228 16.87 -2.84 17.96
N SER A 229 16.18 -3.51 17.04
CA SER A 229 15.18 -4.53 17.41
C SER A 229 15.80 -5.70 18.18
N LYS A 230 17.03 -6.10 17.83
CA LYS A 230 17.78 -7.14 18.54
C LYS A 230 18.23 -6.66 19.92
N ALA A 231 18.76 -5.44 20.02
CA ALA A 231 19.13 -4.83 21.29
C ALA A 231 17.94 -4.76 22.26
N LEU A 232 16.75 -4.38 21.77
CA LEU A 232 15.52 -4.42 22.57
C LEU A 232 15.16 -5.84 23.04
N ALA A 233 15.28 -6.84 22.17
CA ALA A 233 15.05 -8.24 22.55
C ALA A 233 16.04 -8.75 23.62
N GLU A 234 17.22 -8.15 23.70
CA GLU A 234 18.26 -8.40 24.71
C GLU A 234 18.12 -7.50 25.96
N ASN A 235 17.03 -6.71 26.05
CA ASN A 235 16.77 -5.71 27.10
C ASN A 235 17.81 -4.58 27.18
N HIS A 236 18.43 -4.21 26.06
CA HIS A 236 19.27 -3.02 25.98
C HIS A 236 18.44 -1.78 25.63
N ASP A 237 18.86 -0.63 26.17
CA ASP A 237 18.27 0.68 25.86
C ASP A 237 18.68 1.15 24.45
N ILE A 238 17.87 2.01 23.85
CA ILE A 238 18.08 2.57 22.51
C ILE A 238 18.20 4.09 22.63
N ASP A 239 19.37 4.59 22.25
CA ASP A 239 19.62 6.02 22.16
C ASP A 239 19.18 6.55 20.80
N HIS A 240 18.14 7.39 20.82
CA HIS A 240 17.54 7.99 19.62
C HIS A 240 18.21 9.31 19.20
N ASP A 241 19.08 9.88 20.05
CA ASP A 241 19.84 11.10 19.75
C ASP A 241 21.15 10.80 18.99
N THR A 242 21.27 9.60 18.41
CA THR A 242 22.46 9.15 17.69
C THR A 242 22.34 9.43 16.19
N THR A 243 23.48 9.74 15.56
CA THR A 243 23.54 9.93 14.09
C THR A 243 23.06 8.69 13.33
N GLU A 244 23.22 7.51 13.92
CA GLU A 244 22.77 6.23 13.38
C GLU A 244 21.24 6.11 13.40
N PHE A 245 20.58 6.60 14.46
CA PHE A 245 19.13 6.63 14.55
C PHE A 245 18.53 7.64 13.57
N GLU A 246 19.08 8.86 13.51
CA GLU A 246 18.67 9.89 12.55
C GLU A 246 18.79 9.36 11.10
N PHE A 247 19.93 8.74 10.77
CA PHE A 247 20.15 8.12 9.46
C PHE A 247 19.14 7.00 9.18
N MET A 248 18.82 6.17 10.18
CA MET A 248 17.80 5.12 10.02
C MET A 248 16.44 5.73 9.66
N VAL A 249 15.98 6.73 10.43
CA VAL A 249 14.69 7.38 10.21
C VAL A 249 14.61 8.07 8.84
N GLU A 250 15.70 8.72 8.41
CA GLU A 250 15.76 9.42 7.12
C GLU A 250 15.67 8.46 5.92
N TYR A 251 16.38 7.32 5.98
CA TYR A 251 16.59 6.45 4.81
C TYR A 251 15.83 5.12 4.83
N LEU A 252 15.03 4.84 5.86
CA LEU A 252 14.14 3.67 5.84
C LEU A 252 13.13 3.78 4.68
N PRO A 253 12.86 2.68 3.96
CA PRO A 253 11.71 2.62 3.04
C PRO A 253 10.42 2.93 3.80
N ARG A 254 9.43 3.52 3.12
CA ARG A 254 8.15 3.91 3.73
C ARG A 254 6.99 3.10 3.18
N GLY A 255 5.93 2.92 3.98
CA GLY A 255 4.65 2.34 3.53
C GLY A 255 4.78 0.95 2.88
N ASP A 256 4.28 0.82 1.65
CA ASP A 256 4.27 -0.43 0.87
C ASP A 256 5.68 -0.86 0.40
N HIS A 257 6.67 0.03 0.47
CA HIS A 257 8.07 -0.27 0.20
C HIS A 257 8.81 -0.83 1.42
N LEU A 258 8.24 -0.74 2.62
CA LEU A 258 8.82 -1.28 3.84
C LEU A 258 8.58 -2.81 3.91
N PRO A 259 9.64 -3.65 3.99
CA PRO A 259 9.46 -5.10 4.07
C PRO A 259 8.67 -5.53 5.32
N ARG A 260 7.89 -6.62 5.23
CA ARG A 260 7.07 -7.14 6.34
C ARG A 260 7.85 -7.31 7.66
N TYR A 261 9.07 -7.84 7.61
CA TYR A 261 9.89 -8.00 8.82
C TYR A 261 10.25 -6.64 9.45
N ALA A 262 10.50 -5.62 8.63
CA ALA A 262 10.86 -4.28 9.07
C ALA A 262 9.65 -3.56 9.66
N LYS A 263 8.44 -3.73 9.10
CA LYS A 263 7.18 -3.26 9.70
C LYS A 263 7.03 -3.75 11.16
N ARG A 264 7.33 -5.02 11.43
CA ARG A 264 7.30 -5.60 12.79
C ARG A 264 8.36 -5.01 13.72
N GLN A 265 9.59 -4.84 13.22
CA GLN A 265 10.68 -4.24 14.00
C GLN A 265 10.38 -2.77 14.33
N LEU A 266 9.82 -2.04 13.38
CA LEU A 266 9.40 -0.66 13.54
C LEU A 266 8.29 -0.53 14.59
N ARG A 267 7.33 -1.47 14.63
CA ARG A 267 6.33 -1.54 15.71
C ARG A 267 6.98 -1.77 17.07
N LEU A 268 7.95 -2.67 17.17
CA LEU A 268 8.67 -2.90 18.43
C LEU A 268 9.34 -1.61 18.95
N LEU A 269 10.02 -0.87 18.08
CA LEU A 269 10.62 0.42 18.42
C LEU A 269 9.55 1.46 18.79
N SER A 270 8.48 1.58 18.00
CA SER A 270 7.37 2.52 18.26
C SER A 270 6.76 2.29 19.64
N THR A 271 6.43 1.04 19.98
CA THR A 271 5.92 0.68 21.32
C THR A 271 6.95 0.97 22.43
N TYR A 272 8.24 0.72 22.17
CA TYR A 272 9.31 0.99 23.13
C TYR A 272 9.42 2.48 23.50
N PHE A 273 9.35 3.36 22.50
CA PHE A 273 9.40 4.81 22.67
C PHE A 273 8.08 5.37 23.23
N GLY A 274 6.93 4.85 22.80
CA GLY A 274 5.61 5.21 23.34
C GLY A 274 5.49 4.95 24.85
N GLN A 275 6.02 3.81 25.33
CA GLN A 275 6.09 3.49 26.77
C GLN A 275 6.96 4.46 27.59
N ARG A 276 7.83 5.23 26.93
CA ARG A 276 8.70 6.25 27.53
C ARG A 276 8.19 7.67 27.30
N SER A 277 6.98 7.82 26.75
CA SER A 277 6.38 9.11 26.42
C SER A 277 7.22 9.94 25.44
N LEU A 278 7.95 9.27 24.54
CA LEU A 278 8.70 9.90 23.45
C LEU A 278 7.81 9.94 22.19
N THR A 279 6.74 10.74 22.25
CA THR A 279 5.67 10.79 21.23
C THR A 279 6.19 11.25 19.87
N SER A 280 7.05 12.27 19.82
CA SER A 280 7.63 12.74 18.55
C SER A 280 8.42 11.65 17.80
N VAL A 281 9.11 10.75 18.52
CA VAL A 281 9.80 9.61 17.92
C VAL A 281 8.79 8.55 17.49
N GLN A 282 7.75 8.31 18.30
CA GLN A 282 6.67 7.39 17.96
C GLN A 282 5.95 7.82 16.66
N ASP A 283 5.74 9.13 16.47
CA ASP A 283 5.15 9.71 15.27
C ASP A 283 6.03 9.47 14.05
N GLN A 284 7.32 9.80 14.12
CA GLN A 284 8.25 9.54 13.00
C GLN A 284 8.25 8.07 12.57
N LEU A 285 8.20 7.13 13.53
CA LEU A 285 8.13 5.71 13.22
C LEU A 285 6.76 5.30 12.64
N PHE A 286 5.67 5.96 13.04
CA PHE A 286 4.35 5.79 12.42
C PHE A 286 4.35 6.28 10.98
N GLU A 287 4.90 7.46 10.72
CA GLU A 287 4.96 8.04 9.38
C GLU A 287 5.81 7.19 8.42
N ILE A 288 6.90 6.58 8.92
CA ILE A 288 7.67 5.61 8.14
C ILE A 288 6.82 4.37 7.85
N ARG A 289 6.09 3.84 8.86
CA ARG A 289 5.27 2.63 8.70
C ARG A 289 4.21 2.80 7.62
N PHE A 290 3.44 3.88 7.66
CA PHE A 290 2.26 4.06 6.81
C PHE A 290 2.52 4.94 5.59
N SER A 291 3.64 5.67 5.55
CA SER A 291 3.93 6.69 4.53
C SER A 291 2.90 7.82 4.51
N THR A 292 2.33 8.12 5.68
CA THR A 292 1.29 9.13 5.91
C THR A 292 1.74 10.00 7.08
N SER A 293 1.57 11.31 6.97
CA SER A 293 1.96 12.23 8.04
C SER A 293 1.00 12.16 9.24
N LEU A 294 1.54 12.39 10.44
CA LEU A 294 0.74 12.76 11.62
C LEU A 294 1.00 14.24 11.87
N GLU A 295 -0.02 15.10 11.74
CA GLU A 295 0.17 16.52 12.06
C GLU A 295 0.41 16.72 13.57
N ASP A 296 1.14 17.78 13.92
CA ASP A 296 1.81 18.01 15.22
C ASP A 296 0.91 17.80 16.47
N ASP A 297 -0.41 17.93 16.32
CA ASP A 297 -1.37 17.83 17.42
C ASP A 297 -1.48 16.42 18.03
N TRP A 298 -1.06 15.35 17.33
CA TRP A 298 -1.03 13.99 17.90
C TRP A 298 -0.04 13.86 19.06
N ALA A 299 1.14 14.49 18.92
CA ALA A 299 2.18 14.51 19.96
C ALA A 299 1.75 15.30 21.20
N LEU A 300 0.80 16.22 21.04
CA LEU A 300 0.26 17.08 22.09
C LEU A 300 -0.88 16.43 22.89
N THR A 301 -1.37 15.26 22.44
CA THR A 301 -2.39 14.53 23.19
C THR A 301 -1.84 14.01 24.53
N ASN A 302 -2.69 14.04 25.56
CA ASN A 302 -2.29 13.61 26.90
C ASN A 302 -2.18 12.08 27.07
N ASP A 303 -2.52 11.28 26.05
CA ASP A 303 -2.44 9.81 26.09
C ASP A 303 -1.58 9.24 24.93
N PRO A 304 -0.36 8.76 25.21
CA PRO A 304 0.49 8.11 24.20
C PRO A 304 -0.12 6.83 23.61
N LYS A 305 -1.21 6.31 24.18
CA LYS A 305 -1.95 5.17 23.62
C LYS A 305 -2.76 5.52 22.37
N ASN A 306 -2.99 6.80 22.09
CA ASN A 306 -3.78 7.21 20.93
C ASN A 306 -3.09 6.80 19.61
N ILE A 307 -1.80 7.09 19.48
CA ILE A 307 -0.98 6.69 18.32
C ILE A 307 -0.88 5.15 18.24
N ASP A 308 -0.74 4.48 19.39
CA ASP A 308 -0.73 3.01 19.44
C ASP A 308 -2.05 2.40 18.98
N THR A 309 -3.18 3.01 19.33
CA THR A 309 -4.53 2.59 18.93
C THR A 309 -4.72 2.81 17.44
N LEU A 310 -4.36 3.98 16.92
CA LEU A 310 -4.39 4.28 15.48
C LEU A 310 -3.54 3.29 14.71
N TRP A 311 -2.31 3.04 15.16
CA TRP A 311 -1.43 2.03 14.55
C TRP A 311 -2.08 0.64 14.52
N ASP A 312 -2.66 0.20 15.65
CA ASP A 312 -3.29 -1.11 15.76
C ASP A 312 -4.56 -1.25 14.93
N LEU A 313 -5.28 -0.16 14.68
CA LEU A 313 -6.41 -0.12 13.76
C LEU A 313 -5.96 -0.24 12.31
N LEU A 314 -5.02 0.62 11.89
CA LEU A 314 -4.56 0.68 10.51
C LEU A 314 -3.84 -0.59 10.08
N ARG A 315 -3.04 -1.23 10.95
CA ARG A 315 -2.37 -2.49 10.60
C ARG A 315 -3.31 -3.68 10.40
N LYS A 316 -4.56 -3.59 10.87
CA LYS A 316 -5.57 -4.65 10.69
C LYS A 316 -6.32 -4.49 9.37
N LEU A 317 -6.16 -3.36 8.69
CA LEU A 317 -6.70 -3.14 7.35
C LEU A 317 -5.76 -3.75 6.31
N PRO A 318 -6.25 -4.09 5.11
CA PRO A 318 -5.41 -4.52 4.00
C PRO A 318 -4.34 -3.47 3.69
N ASP A 319 -3.09 -3.91 3.47
CA ASP A 319 -1.96 -3.02 3.16
C ASP A 319 -2.33 -2.07 2.01
N SER A 320 -3.03 -2.55 0.95
CA SER A 320 -3.45 -1.71 -0.18
C SER A 320 -4.41 -0.58 0.18
N ASN A 321 -5.09 -0.64 1.33
CA ASN A 321 -6.10 0.35 1.70
C ASN A 321 -5.47 1.51 2.50
N VAL A 322 -4.31 1.27 3.10
CA VAL A 322 -3.59 2.23 3.96
C VAL A 322 -2.18 2.49 3.42
N ASP A 323 -1.37 1.45 3.30
CA ASP A 323 0.02 1.53 2.85
C ASP A 323 0.10 1.84 1.36
N GLY A 324 0.73 2.97 1.02
CA GLY A 324 0.82 3.41 -0.37
C GLY A 324 -0.54 3.78 -0.98
N ASN A 325 -1.56 3.98 -0.15
CA ASN A 325 -2.78 4.65 -0.59
C ASN A 325 -2.49 6.16 -0.70
N ILE A 326 -2.21 6.62 -1.93
CA ILE A 326 -1.93 8.04 -2.21
C ILE A 326 -3.11 8.98 -1.92
N TYR A 327 -4.29 8.40 -1.66
CA TYR A 327 -5.49 9.11 -1.21
C TYR A 327 -5.56 9.24 0.32
N ILE A 328 -4.46 8.98 1.04
CA ILE A 328 -4.28 9.31 2.46
C ILE A 328 -2.92 9.99 2.63
N SER A 329 -2.93 11.32 2.75
CA SER A 329 -1.72 12.14 2.91
C SER A 329 -1.34 12.35 4.38
N ALA A 330 -2.33 12.60 5.24
CA ALA A 330 -2.16 12.80 6.67
C ALA A 330 -3.35 12.32 7.50
N TYR A 331 -3.08 12.03 8.78
CA TYR A 331 -4.11 11.98 9.82
C TYR A 331 -3.98 13.21 10.71
N ASN A 332 -5.04 13.99 10.79
CA ASN A 332 -5.10 15.25 11.54
C ASN A 332 -5.95 15.04 12.79
N LEU A 333 -5.60 15.76 13.86
CA LEU A 333 -6.37 15.75 15.10
C LEU A 333 -6.99 17.13 15.34
N ASN A 334 -8.31 17.22 15.23
CA ASN A 334 -9.04 18.47 15.45
C ASN A 334 -9.35 18.63 16.94
N LEU A 335 -8.62 19.53 17.60
CA LEU A 335 -8.78 19.81 19.03
C LEU A 335 -10.18 20.32 19.38
N GLY A 336 -10.78 19.74 20.42
CA GLY A 336 -12.12 20.09 20.89
C GLY A 336 -13.29 19.69 19.98
N GLU A 337 -13.04 18.96 18.89
CA GLU A 337 -14.08 18.45 17.99
C GLU A 337 -14.38 16.97 18.25
N ARG A 338 -15.53 16.49 17.76
CA ARG A 338 -15.93 15.07 17.78
C ARG A 338 -16.35 14.66 16.37
N GLY A 339 -16.11 13.40 16.01
CA GLY A 339 -16.38 12.88 14.66
C GLY A 339 -15.10 12.73 13.84
N GLY A 340 -15.27 12.58 12.52
CA GLY A 340 -14.19 12.57 11.56
C GLY A 340 -14.63 13.16 10.23
N SER A 341 -13.66 13.46 9.38
CA SER A 341 -13.90 13.86 8.00
C SER A 341 -12.72 13.57 7.10
N TYR A 342 -13.01 13.04 5.92
CA TYR A 342 -12.06 12.89 4.84
C TYR A 342 -12.12 14.08 3.87
N HIS A 343 -10.97 14.73 3.64
CA HIS A 343 -10.83 15.88 2.76
C HIS A 343 -10.21 15.44 1.43
N THR A 344 -11.05 15.23 0.43
CA THR A 344 -10.68 14.78 -0.93
C THR A 344 -9.78 15.76 -1.72
N GLU A 345 -9.65 17.03 -1.30
CA GLU A 345 -8.71 18.00 -1.92
C GLU A 345 -7.28 17.81 -1.45
N THR A 346 -7.11 17.48 -0.18
CA THR A 346 -5.81 17.35 0.48
C THR A 346 -5.45 15.89 0.75
N ASN A 347 -6.40 14.97 0.58
CA ASN A 347 -6.34 13.56 0.95
C ASN A 347 -6.13 13.35 2.46
N GLU A 348 -6.59 14.29 3.29
CA GLU A 348 -6.38 14.25 4.74
C GLU A 348 -7.58 13.61 5.45
N ILE A 349 -7.29 12.84 6.49
CA ILE A 349 -8.29 12.31 7.42
C ILE A 349 -8.21 13.12 8.71
N SER A 350 -9.23 13.91 9.00
CA SER A 350 -9.34 14.65 10.26
C SER A 350 -10.16 13.87 11.26
N ILE A 351 -9.69 13.77 12.50
CA ILE A 351 -10.37 13.09 13.59
C ILE A 351 -10.53 14.07 14.75
N GLY A 352 -11.73 14.20 15.29
CA GLY A 352 -11.98 15.04 16.47
C GLY A 352 -11.34 14.45 17.73
N GLU A 353 -10.64 15.28 18.50
CA GLU A 353 -10.01 14.90 19.78
C GLU A 353 -10.99 14.26 20.77
N LEU A 354 -12.21 14.78 20.87
CA LEU A 354 -13.23 14.27 21.80
C LEU A 354 -13.75 12.87 21.41
N THR A 355 -13.40 12.37 20.23
CA THR A 355 -13.68 11.00 19.81
C THR A 355 -12.75 10.00 20.53
N LEU A 356 -11.54 10.43 20.93
CA LEU A 356 -10.56 9.58 21.61
C LEU A 356 -11.05 9.05 22.97
N ASP A 357 -12.03 9.72 23.58
CA ASP A 357 -12.67 9.29 24.84
C ASP A 357 -13.45 7.96 24.71
N ASP A 358 -13.84 7.57 23.48
CA ASP A 358 -14.55 6.34 23.18
C ASP A 358 -13.76 5.52 22.13
N PRO A 359 -13.05 4.46 22.56
CA PRO A 359 -12.23 3.64 21.66
C PRO A 359 -13.02 2.97 20.54
N ASP A 360 -14.29 2.61 20.76
CA ASP A 360 -15.12 1.94 19.77
C ASP A 360 -15.58 2.93 18.70
N GLU A 361 -15.99 4.14 19.12
CA GLU A 361 -16.34 5.25 18.23
C GLU A 361 -15.12 5.71 17.42
N PHE A 362 -13.97 5.88 18.07
CA PHE A 362 -12.71 6.21 17.41
C PHE A 362 -12.32 5.18 16.36
N ALA A 363 -12.38 3.88 16.72
CA ALA A 363 -12.10 2.80 15.79
C ALA A 363 -13.05 2.79 14.59
N ASN A 364 -14.34 3.06 14.81
CA ASN A 364 -15.32 3.13 13.73
C ASN A 364 -15.05 4.32 12.81
N ILE A 365 -14.82 5.51 13.36
CA ILE A 365 -14.53 6.73 12.59
C ILE A 365 -13.26 6.58 11.76
N VAL A 366 -12.16 6.10 12.34
CA VAL A 366 -10.92 5.86 11.58
C VAL A 366 -11.18 4.96 10.37
N ARG A 367 -11.88 3.84 10.55
CA ARG A 367 -12.19 2.94 9.43
C ARG A 367 -13.15 3.59 8.43
N HIS A 368 -14.13 4.36 8.90
CA HIS A 368 -15.06 5.10 8.05
C HIS A 368 -14.31 6.08 7.14
N GLU A 369 -13.43 6.92 7.69
CA GLU A 369 -12.68 7.89 6.89
C GLU A 369 -11.68 7.22 5.95
N VAL A 370 -11.03 6.13 6.37
CA VAL A 370 -10.24 5.29 5.46
C VAL A 370 -11.11 4.70 4.34
N GLY A 371 -12.37 4.36 4.64
CA GLY A 371 -13.35 3.92 3.65
C GLY A 371 -13.57 4.94 2.54
N HIS A 372 -13.67 6.23 2.85
CA HIS A 372 -13.75 7.28 1.84
C HIS A 372 -12.47 7.35 0.98
N ALA A 373 -11.28 7.27 1.58
CA ALA A 373 -10.03 7.23 0.82
C ALA A 373 -9.91 5.99 -0.09
N VAL A 374 -10.45 4.84 0.36
CA VAL A 374 -10.54 3.62 -0.46
C VAL A 374 -11.54 3.78 -1.60
N HIS A 375 -12.64 4.52 -1.39
CA HIS A 375 -13.57 4.90 -2.45
C HIS A 375 -12.88 5.70 -3.55
N GLU A 376 -12.11 6.73 -3.19
CA GLU A 376 -11.32 7.51 -4.15
C GLU A 376 -10.28 6.68 -4.90
N LYS A 377 -9.71 5.66 -4.24
CA LYS A 377 -8.75 4.74 -4.86
C LYS A 377 -9.40 3.78 -5.86
N PHE A 378 -10.61 3.30 -5.58
CA PHE A 378 -11.31 2.29 -6.40
C PHE A 378 -12.71 2.74 -6.84
N PRO A 379 -12.85 3.92 -7.48
CA PRO A 379 -14.15 4.53 -7.68
C PRO A 379 -15.04 3.72 -8.62
N ASN A 380 -14.47 3.06 -9.64
CA ASN A 380 -15.25 2.28 -10.60
C ASN A 380 -15.80 1.00 -9.97
N GLN A 381 -14.98 0.30 -9.18
CA GLN A 381 -15.36 -0.93 -8.51
C GLN A 381 -16.44 -0.66 -7.47
N ILE A 382 -16.23 0.38 -6.65
CA ILE A 382 -17.13 0.72 -5.55
C ILE A 382 -18.44 1.32 -6.07
N ASN A 383 -18.39 2.24 -7.05
CA ASN A 383 -19.62 2.75 -7.67
C ASN A 383 -20.40 1.64 -8.39
N GLY A 384 -19.68 0.66 -8.98
CA GLY A 384 -20.29 -0.55 -9.55
C GLY A 384 -21.06 -1.35 -8.50
N LEU A 385 -20.46 -1.61 -7.34
CA LEU A 385 -21.13 -2.27 -6.21
C LEU A 385 -22.36 -1.47 -5.73
N LEU A 386 -22.19 -0.18 -5.50
CA LEU A 386 -23.24 0.73 -5.02
C LEU A 386 -24.45 0.75 -5.97
N GLU A 387 -24.22 0.80 -7.28
CA GLU A 387 -25.30 0.81 -8.26
C GLU A 387 -25.94 -0.57 -8.44
N GLN A 388 -25.13 -1.63 -8.59
CA GLN A 388 -25.62 -2.95 -9.00
C GLN A 388 -26.25 -3.74 -7.85
N VAL A 389 -25.64 -3.69 -6.67
CA VAL A 389 -26.10 -4.45 -5.49
C VAL A 389 -27.05 -3.62 -4.65
N PHE A 390 -26.69 -2.36 -4.37
CA PHE A 390 -27.44 -1.50 -3.47
C PHE A 390 -28.44 -0.56 -4.18
N GLY A 391 -28.40 -0.50 -5.52
CA GLY A 391 -29.34 0.30 -6.30
C GLY A 391 -29.13 1.81 -6.17
N TRP A 392 -28.01 2.26 -5.62
CA TRP A 392 -27.68 3.68 -5.53
C TRP A 392 -27.58 4.31 -6.92
N ARG A 393 -28.42 5.32 -7.17
CA ARG A 393 -28.35 6.13 -8.38
C ARG A 393 -28.56 7.58 -8.03
N THR A 394 -27.78 8.45 -8.67
CA THR A 394 -27.93 9.91 -8.52
C THR A 394 -28.27 10.54 -9.87
N PHE A 395 -29.10 11.59 -9.84
CA PHE A 395 -29.59 12.28 -11.02
C PHE A 395 -29.37 13.78 -10.88
N LYS A 396 -28.69 14.36 -11.87
CA LYS A 396 -28.46 15.81 -11.91
C LYS A 396 -29.78 16.57 -12.00
N SER A 397 -29.80 17.81 -11.52
CA SER A 397 -30.95 18.71 -11.62
C SER A 397 -31.18 19.26 -13.05
N THR A 398 -30.56 18.67 -14.07
CA THR A 398 -30.83 18.97 -15.49
C THR A 398 -32.20 18.45 -15.89
N ASN A 399 -32.73 18.90 -17.03
CA ASN A 399 -34.03 18.40 -17.50
C ASN A 399 -34.00 16.87 -17.69
N ALA A 400 -32.94 16.35 -18.31
CA ALA A 400 -32.78 14.91 -18.55
C ALA A 400 -32.64 14.11 -17.26
N GLY A 401 -31.88 14.61 -16.27
CA GLY A 401 -31.73 13.93 -14.99
C GLY A 401 -33.04 13.88 -14.19
N ILE A 402 -33.77 14.99 -14.12
CA ILE A 402 -35.10 15.05 -13.49
C ILE A 402 -36.08 14.10 -14.21
N ASP A 403 -36.07 14.08 -15.55
CA ASP A 403 -36.95 13.21 -16.32
C ASP A 403 -36.65 11.73 -16.09
N ALA A 404 -35.38 11.34 -16.04
CA ALA A 404 -34.96 9.98 -15.75
C ALA A 404 -35.37 9.55 -14.33
N TRP A 405 -35.18 10.42 -13.34
CA TRP A 405 -35.59 10.15 -11.96
C TRP A 405 -37.11 9.98 -11.83
N ILE A 406 -37.90 10.85 -12.49
CA ILE A 406 -39.36 10.75 -12.49
C ILE A 406 -39.86 9.53 -13.26
N ALA A 407 -39.17 9.11 -14.33
CA ALA A 407 -39.51 7.90 -15.06
C ALA A 407 -39.47 6.66 -14.15
N LEU A 408 -38.50 6.56 -13.24
CA LEU A 408 -38.41 5.47 -12.27
C LEU A 408 -39.57 5.44 -11.25
N MET A 409 -40.23 6.58 -11.02
CA MET A 409 -41.43 6.67 -10.18
C MET A 409 -42.74 6.39 -10.97
N GLY A 410 -42.69 5.96 -12.22
CA GLY A 410 -43.88 5.75 -13.06
C GLY A 410 -44.16 6.89 -14.06
N GLY A 411 -43.24 7.85 -14.18
CA GLY A 411 -43.28 8.89 -15.20
C GLY A 411 -44.20 10.08 -14.87
N TRP A 412 -44.42 10.92 -15.88
CA TRP A 412 -45.12 12.19 -15.74
C TRP A 412 -46.66 12.09 -15.77
N GLY A 413 -47.23 10.90 -16.02
CA GLY A 413 -48.67 10.74 -16.25
C GLY A 413 -49.17 11.60 -17.42
N GLU A 414 -50.35 12.20 -17.27
CA GLU A 414 -51.03 13.02 -18.30
C GLU A 414 -50.63 14.51 -18.28
N LEU A 415 -49.54 14.88 -17.61
CA LEU A 415 -49.09 16.27 -17.54
C LEU A 415 -48.67 16.82 -18.90
N THR A 416 -49.06 18.07 -19.18
CA THR A 416 -48.64 18.82 -20.37
C THR A 416 -47.15 19.21 -20.27
N GLU A 417 -46.50 19.47 -21.41
CA GLU A 417 -45.11 19.94 -21.42
C GLU A 417 -44.90 21.25 -20.65
N LYS A 418 -45.93 22.10 -20.58
CA LYS A 418 -45.89 23.32 -19.77
C LYS A 418 -45.80 22.99 -18.27
N GLU A 419 -46.62 22.07 -17.79
CA GLU A 419 -46.62 21.64 -16.38
C GLU A 419 -45.34 20.91 -16.02
N LYS A 420 -44.81 20.03 -16.90
CA LYS A 420 -43.51 19.39 -16.70
C LYS A 420 -42.39 20.43 -16.55
N ARG A 421 -42.36 21.47 -17.39
CA ARG A 421 -41.38 22.58 -17.24
C ARG A 421 -41.53 23.29 -15.90
N GLN A 422 -42.75 23.56 -15.46
CA GLN A 422 -43.01 24.18 -14.14
C GLN A 422 -42.49 23.31 -13.00
N ILE A 423 -42.78 22.00 -13.01
CA ILE A 423 -42.29 21.06 -11.99
C ILE A 423 -40.76 20.98 -11.99
N ARG A 424 -40.11 20.88 -13.15
CA ARG A 424 -38.63 20.88 -13.23
C ARG A 424 -38.02 22.14 -12.62
N THR A 425 -38.62 23.31 -12.88
CA THR A 425 -38.20 24.56 -12.23
C THR A 425 -38.41 24.51 -10.73
N THR A 426 -39.55 24.02 -10.26
CA THR A 426 -39.82 23.88 -8.82
C THR A 426 -38.84 22.92 -8.14
N ILE A 427 -38.52 21.77 -8.75
CA ILE A 427 -37.53 20.82 -8.23
C ILE A 427 -36.18 21.51 -8.00
N ARG A 428 -35.71 22.32 -8.96
CA ARG A 428 -34.48 23.10 -8.80
C ARG A 428 -34.59 24.14 -7.69
N GLN A 429 -35.75 24.78 -7.57
CA GLN A 429 -35.98 25.77 -6.52
C GLN A 429 -35.94 25.12 -5.14
N VAL A 430 -36.62 23.98 -4.93
CA VAL A 430 -36.63 23.32 -3.61
C VAL A 430 -35.30 22.71 -3.22
N ILE A 431 -34.50 22.27 -4.20
CA ILE A 431 -33.10 21.87 -3.96
C ILE A 431 -32.29 23.04 -3.38
N GLY A 432 -32.70 24.29 -3.63
CA GLY A 432 -32.11 25.49 -3.04
C GLY A 432 -30.70 25.78 -3.54
N ASP A 433 -30.08 26.85 -3.01
CA ASP A 433 -28.69 27.23 -3.30
C ASP A 433 -27.67 26.91 -2.21
N THR A 434 -28.15 26.57 -1.01
CA THR A 434 -27.33 26.32 0.19
C THR A 434 -27.18 24.81 0.41
N ALA A 435 -25.97 24.33 0.70
CA ALA A 435 -25.78 22.95 1.11
C ALA A 435 -26.50 22.68 2.44
N TRP A 436 -26.98 21.45 2.64
CA TRP A 436 -27.70 20.98 3.83
C TRP A 436 -29.13 21.48 4.01
N GLU A 437 -29.54 22.50 3.27
CA GLU A 437 -30.86 23.11 3.42
C GLU A 437 -31.68 22.97 2.14
N TYR A 438 -32.97 22.69 2.30
CA TYR A 438 -33.92 22.85 1.21
C TYR A 438 -34.49 24.26 1.21
N THR A 439 -35.00 24.72 0.07
CA THR A 439 -35.70 26.00 -0.02
C THR A 439 -37.21 25.77 -0.05
N GLU A 440 -37.93 26.37 0.90
CA GLU A 440 -39.38 26.40 0.86
C GLU A 440 -39.87 27.20 -0.35
N VAL A 441 -40.80 26.62 -1.11
CA VAL A 441 -41.43 27.27 -2.27
C VAL A 441 -42.90 27.54 -1.99
N ASN A 442 -43.27 28.83 -1.96
CA ASN A 442 -44.66 29.23 -1.82
C ASN A 442 -45.34 29.30 -3.20
N LEU A 443 -46.03 28.22 -3.57
CA LEU A 443 -46.69 28.07 -4.87
C LEU A 443 -48.22 28.05 -4.71
N PRO A 444 -48.99 28.64 -5.64
CA PRO A 444 -50.45 28.62 -5.54
C PRO A 444 -51.00 27.19 -5.56
N ALA A 445 -52.14 26.95 -4.92
CA ALA A 445 -52.76 25.62 -4.83
C ALA A 445 -53.01 24.98 -6.22
N SER A 446 -53.20 25.79 -7.26
CA SER A 446 -53.38 25.35 -8.65
C SER A 446 -52.08 24.95 -9.38
N HIS A 447 -50.91 25.16 -8.78
CA HIS A 447 -49.64 24.81 -9.39
C HIS A 447 -49.50 23.28 -9.50
N PRO A 448 -49.00 22.72 -10.63
CA PRO A 448 -48.92 21.26 -10.82
C PRO A 448 -48.04 20.54 -9.78
N TRP A 449 -47.09 21.24 -9.16
CA TRP A 449 -46.30 20.73 -8.01
C TRP A 449 -47.16 20.33 -6.81
N ASN A 450 -48.32 20.98 -6.61
CA ASN A 450 -49.23 20.71 -5.49
C ASN A 450 -50.25 19.60 -5.82
N SER A 451 -50.11 18.93 -6.97
CA SER A 451 -50.97 17.80 -7.34
C SER A 451 -50.75 16.61 -6.40
N GLN A 452 -51.83 16.08 -5.82
CA GLN A 452 -51.79 14.91 -4.93
C GLN A 452 -51.27 13.63 -5.61
N ASN A 453 -51.27 13.58 -6.94
CA ASN A 453 -50.80 12.43 -7.71
C ASN A 453 -49.37 12.58 -8.21
N LEU A 454 -48.69 13.71 -7.95
CA LEU A 454 -47.32 13.90 -8.38
C LEU A 454 -46.34 13.17 -7.44
N HIS A 455 -45.77 12.07 -7.91
CA HIS A 455 -44.85 11.25 -7.11
C HIS A 455 -43.58 12.01 -6.68
N ALA A 456 -43.03 12.86 -7.55
CA ALA A 456 -41.88 13.72 -7.19
C ALA A 456 -42.16 14.66 -6.01
N ARG A 457 -43.41 15.14 -5.87
CA ARG A 457 -43.83 15.93 -4.72
C ARG A 457 -43.90 15.09 -3.45
N LYS A 458 -44.50 13.89 -3.53
CA LYS A 458 -44.55 12.95 -2.40
C LYS A 458 -43.14 12.59 -1.93
N ALA A 459 -42.21 12.34 -2.86
CA ALA A 459 -40.81 12.11 -2.56
C ALA A 459 -40.18 13.28 -1.83
N PHE A 460 -40.44 14.52 -2.25
CA PHE A 460 -39.95 15.71 -1.55
C PHE A 460 -40.51 15.81 -0.12
N ASP A 461 -41.84 15.74 0.04
CA ASP A 461 -42.48 15.89 1.36
C ASP A 461 -42.03 14.82 2.36
N GLN A 462 -41.86 13.57 1.89
CA GLN A 462 -41.38 12.47 2.73
C GLN A 462 -39.87 12.54 3.00
N CYS A 463 -39.10 13.11 2.08
CA CYS A 463 -37.67 13.32 2.24
C CYS A 463 -37.36 14.36 3.32
N ILE A 464 -38.08 15.49 3.36
CA ILE A 464 -37.86 16.54 4.36
C ILE A 464 -38.42 16.17 5.73
N GLY A 465 -39.51 15.39 5.78
CA GLY A 465 -40.03 14.77 7.00
C GLY A 465 -40.18 15.71 8.22
N PRO A 466 -40.29 15.15 9.43
CA PRO A 466 -40.30 15.93 10.67
C PRO A 466 -38.89 16.25 11.21
N GLU A 467 -37.85 15.53 10.77
CA GLU A 467 -36.47 15.74 11.21
C GLU A 467 -35.76 16.77 10.34
N ASP A 468 -34.84 17.55 10.93
CA ASP A 468 -34.13 18.66 10.27
C ASP A 468 -33.20 18.24 9.10
N TYR A 469 -33.01 16.93 8.86
CA TYR A 469 -32.12 16.41 7.82
C TYR A 469 -32.76 15.26 7.02
N TRP A 470 -32.62 15.30 5.69
CA TRP A 470 -33.26 14.32 4.79
C TRP A 470 -32.88 12.86 5.06
N TRP A 471 -31.64 12.63 5.46
CA TRP A 471 -31.10 11.31 5.73
C TRP A 471 -31.58 10.74 7.05
N LYS A 472 -32.02 11.58 8.00
CA LYS A 472 -32.70 11.10 9.21
C LYS A 472 -34.10 10.54 8.88
N ASN A 473 -34.72 11.03 7.82
CA ASN A 473 -36.04 10.61 7.36
C ASN A 473 -36.03 9.40 6.40
N TYR A 474 -34.90 8.72 6.25
CA TYR A 474 -34.70 7.66 5.23
C TYR A 474 -35.75 6.55 5.23
N GLN A 475 -36.25 6.16 6.41
CA GLN A 475 -37.28 5.14 6.54
C GLN A 475 -38.60 5.53 5.86
N SER A 476 -38.88 6.83 5.84
CA SER A 476 -40.12 7.41 5.31
C SER A 476 -40.05 7.79 3.84
N TRP A 477 -38.87 7.70 3.21
CA TRP A 477 -38.69 8.06 1.79
C TRP A 477 -39.70 7.37 0.87
N TYR A 478 -40.10 8.09 -0.18
CA TYR A 478 -41.12 7.63 -1.10
C TYR A 478 -40.68 6.36 -1.81
N ARG A 479 -41.56 5.35 -1.78
CA ARG A 479 -41.29 4.03 -2.38
C ARG A 479 -42.13 3.85 -3.64
N SER A 480 -41.49 3.38 -4.71
CA SER A 480 -42.15 2.98 -5.96
C SER A 480 -41.45 1.75 -6.51
N GLY A 481 -42.17 0.62 -6.57
CA GLY A 481 -41.57 -0.68 -6.86
C GLY A 481 -40.61 -1.09 -5.74
N ASN A 482 -39.40 -1.50 -6.13
CA ASN A 482 -38.31 -1.88 -5.23
C ASN A 482 -37.37 -0.72 -4.88
N LEU A 483 -37.71 0.52 -5.25
CA LEU A 483 -36.86 1.70 -5.05
C LEU A 483 -37.45 2.68 -4.03
N ALA A 484 -36.58 3.27 -3.22
CA ALA A 484 -36.85 4.43 -2.38
C ALA A 484 -36.21 5.69 -2.99
N PHE A 485 -36.89 6.84 -2.90
CA PHE A 485 -36.54 8.07 -3.60
C PHE A 485 -36.36 9.23 -2.62
N SER A 486 -35.30 10.03 -2.80
CA SER A 486 -34.99 11.17 -1.94
C SER A 486 -34.31 12.32 -2.68
N PHE A 487 -34.26 13.45 -1.98
CA PHE A 487 -33.46 14.61 -2.32
C PHE A 487 -32.22 14.61 -1.42
N ASN A 488 -31.07 14.91 -2.01
CA ASN A 488 -29.81 15.13 -1.32
C ASN A 488 -29.46 16.62 -1.43
N PHE A 489 -29.41 17.30 -0.30
CA PHE A 489 -29.11 18.73 -0.24
C PHE A 489 -27.61 19.02 -0.03
N TYR A 490 -26.76 18.00 0.09
CA TYR A 490 -25.30 18.15 0.24
C TYR A 490 -24.56 18.20 -1.11
N TYR A 491 -24.90 17.33 -2.06
CA TYR A 491 -24.24 17.22 -3.37
C TYR A 491 -24.48 18.39 -4.34
N LYS A 492 -24.98 19.50 -3.80
CA LYS A 492 -25.03 20.76 -4.50
C LYS A 492 -23.70 21.52 -4.45
N ASN A 493 -22.83 21.27 -3.47
CA ASN A 493 -21.56 21.98 -3.39
C ASN A 493 -20.78 21.77 -4.70
N ASP A 494 -20.12 22.82 -5.18
CA ASP A 494 -19.30 22.85 -6.39
C ASP A 494 -18.24 21.75 -6.42
N TYR A 495 -17.95 21.21 -5.24
CA TYR A 495 -17.15 20.04 -4.96
C TYR A 495 -17.69 18.73 -5.59
N TYR A 496 -18.98 18.46 -5.50
CA TYR A 496 -19.61 17.19 -5.93
C TYR A 496 -20.32 17.29 -7.28
N LYS A 497 -19.84 18.14 -8.21
CA LYS A 497 -20.47 18.44 -9.53
C LYS A 497 -20.84 17.21 -10.38
N ASN A 498 -20.25 16.06 -10.09
CA ASN A 498 -20.51 14.82 -10.80
C ASN A 498 -21.72 14.05 -10.26
N LEU A 499 -22.08 14.26 -8.99
CA LEU A 499 -23.23 13.63 -8.34
C LEU A 499 -24.48 14.52 -8.43
N GLY A 500 -25.63 13.87 -8.42
CA GLY A 500 -26.93 14.52 -8.55
C GLY A 500 -27.65 14.69 -7.20
N PRO A 501 -28.37 15.81 -6.97
CA PRO A 501 -29.15 16.04 -5.75
C PRO A 501 -30.44 15.22 -5.68
N LEU A 502 -30.74 14.43 -6.71
CA LEU A 502 -31.89 13.52 -6.72
C LEU A 502 -31.34 12.10 -6.64
N MET A 503 -31.86 11.28 -5.74
CA MET A 503 -31.33 9.94 -5.50
C MET A 503 -32.45 8.90 -5.52
N CYS A 504 -32.08 7.67 -5.86
CA CYS A 504 -32.84 6.49 -5.48
C CYS A 504 -31.94 5.35 -5.04
N ILE A 505 -32.47 4.46 -4.21
CA ILE A 505 -31.79 3.26 -3.69
C ILE A 505 -32.75 2.08 -3.64
N ASN A 506 -32.24 0.85 -3.54
CA ASN A 506 -33.10 -0.31 -3.29
C ASN A 506 -33.75 -0.23 -1.90
N VAL A 507 -35.00 -0.67 -1.78
CA VAL A 507 -35.70 -0.74 -0.48
C VAL A 507 -34.98 -1.67 0.50
N GLU A 508 -34.38 -2.75 0.03
CA GLU A 508 -33.54 -3.66 0.84
C GLU A 508 -32.30 -2.94 1.40
N THR A 509 -31.78 -1.93 0.71
CA THR A 509 -30.66 -1.10 1.21
C THR A 509 -31.09 -0.19 2.35
N ILE A 510 -32.34 0.29 2.37
CA ILE A 510 -32.91 1.01 3.54
C ILE A 510 -32.92 0.09 4.77
N GLU A 511 -33.32 -1.17 4.60
CA GLU A 511 -33.35 -2.16 5.69
C GLU A 511 -31.94 -2.53 6.19
N LEU A 512 -30.94 -2.45 5.31
CA LEU A 512 -29.54 -2.61 5.70
C LEU A 512 -29.04 -1.39 6.48
N ILE A 513 -29.38 -0.17 6.05
CA ILE A 513 -29.00 1.08 6.76
C ILE A 513 -29.47 1.05 8.22
N GLU A 514 -30.65 0.49 8.50
CA GLU A 514 -31.17 0.32 9.88
C GLU A 514 -30.27 -0.53 10.78
N LYS A 515 -29.39 -1.36 10.20
CA LYS A 515 -28.44 -2.23 10.92
C LYS A 515 -27.03 -1.64 10.99
N LEU A 516 -26.75 -0.57 10.25
CA LEU A 516 -25.46 0.13 10.31
C LEU A 516 -25.40 0.95 11.62
N PRO A 517 -24.21 1.22 12.19
CA PRO A 517 -24.09 1.95 13.45
C PRO A 517 -24.58 3.40 13.34
N SER A 518 -24.53 3.99 12.13
CA SER A 518 -25.03 5.33 11.86
C SER A 518 -26.03 5.34 10.70
N ASN A 519 -27.20 5.95 10.93
CA ASN A 519 -28.13 6.26 9.85
C ASN A 519 -27.63 7.38 8.94
N TYR A 520 -26.49 8.02 9.27
CA TYR A 520 -25.77 8.89 8.37
C TYR A 520 -25.34 8.19 7.07
N ALA A 521 -25.27 6.85 7.05
CA ALA A 521 -25.15 6.06 5.83
C ALA A 521 -26.22 6.38 4.76
N ALA A 522 -27.42 6.83 5.16
CA ALA A 522 -28.45 7.26 4.21
C ALA A 522 -28.17 8.62 3.56
N MET A 523 -27.20 9.38 4.07
CA MET A 523 -26.86 10.70 3.56
C MET A 523 -26.44 10.63 2.11
N SER A 524 -25.61 9.65 1.76
CA SER A 524 -25.09 9.52 0.41
C SER A 524 -24.51 8.13 0.10
N PRO A 525 -24.31 7.78 -1.19
CA PRO A 525 -23.64 6.54 -1.57
C PRO A 525 -22.22 6.41 -0.99
N SER A 526 -21.48 7.51 -0.85
CA SER A 526 -20.12 7.52 -0.26
C SER A 526 -20.18 7.19 1.22
N GLU A 527 -21.09 7.84 1.96
CA GLU A 527 -21.30 7.60 3.39
C GLU A 527 -21.77 6.17 3.66
N PHE A 528 -22.66 5.66 2.81
CA PHE A 528 -23.08 4.26 2.86
C PHE A 528 -21.90 3.30 2.70
N PHE A 529 -21.03 3.55 1.71
CA PHE A 529 -19.85 2.70 1.50
C PHE A 529 -18.88 2.77 2.68
N ALA A 530 -18.57 3.98 3.17
CA ALA A 530 -17.66 4.17 4.30
C ALA A 530 -18.15 3.45 5.58
N GLU A 531 -19.45 3.54 5.89
CA GLU A 531 -20.06 2.80 6.99
C GLU A 531 -20.01 1.28 6.78
N LEU A 532 -20.29 0.81 5.56
CA LEU A 532 -20.21 -0.62 5.23
C LEU A 532 -18.77 -1.13 5.31
N TYR A 533 -17.80 -0.35 4.85
CA TYR A 533 -16.36 -0.63 4.93
C TYR A 533 -15.92 -0.74 6.40
N ALA A 534 -16.33 0.22 7.24
CA ALA A 534 -15.99 0.24 8.66
C ALA A 534 -16.48 -1.02 9.38
N ILE A 535 -17.72 -1.44 9.11
CA ILE A 535 -18.31 -2.66 9.68
C ILE A 535 -17.61 -3.92 9.15
N TYR A 536 -17.33 -3.99 7.85
CA TYR A 536 -16.71 -5.17 7.27
C TYR A 536 -15.35 -5.42 7.92
N TYR A 537 -14.51 -4.40 8.06
CA TYR A 537 -13.17 -4.51 8.66
C TYR A 537 -13.12 -4.43 10.19
N ASP A 538 -14.25 -4.22 10.86
CA ASP A 538 -14.33 -4.40 12.30
C ASP A 538 -14.37 -5.89 12.65
N THR A 539 -13.21 -6.45 13.00
CA THR A 539 -13.04 -7.89 13.28
C THR A 539 -13.89 -8.44 14.41
N GLU A 540 -14.41 -7.58 15.29
CA GLU A 540 -15.17 -7.97 16.47
C GLU A 540 -16.69 -7.90 16.23
N ARG A 541 -17.12 -7.24 15.16
CA ARG A 541 -18.53 -7.04 14.85
C ARG A 541 -19.16 -8.23 14.14
N ASP A 542 -20.37 -8.60 14.56
CA ASP A 542 -21.20 -9.56 13.83
C ASP A 542 -21.65 -8.96 12.49
N ILE A 543 -21.27 -9.61 11.39
CA ILE A 543 -21.65 -9.23 10.02
C ILE A 543 -22.49 -10.31 9.33
N SER A 544 -23.04 -11.26 10.09
CA SER A 544 -23.86 -12.36 9.54
C SER A 544 -25.13 -11.90 8.83
N TYR A 545 -25.52 -10.64 9.02
CA TYR A 545 -26.63 -10.01 8.29
C TYR A 545 -26.24 -9.46 6.91
N LEU A 546 -24.96 -9.39 6.57
CA LEU A 546 -24.48 -9.09 5.22
C LEU A 546 -24.61 -10.35 4.36
N SER A 547 -25.02 -10.20 3.10
CA SER A 547 -25.06 -11.32 2.16
C SER A 547 -23.64 -11.78 1.82
N SER A 548 -23.49 -13.06 1.43
CA SER A 548 -22.20 -13.57 0.98
C SER A 548 -21.66 -12.81 -0.23
N GLU A 549 -22.55 -12.36 -1.13
CA GLU A 549 -22.18 -11.51 -2.26
C GLU A 549 -21.43 -10.24 -1.82
N ILE A 550 -21.87 -9.58 -0.75
CA ILE A 550 -21.20 -8.39 -0.21
C ILE A 550 -19.84 -8.78 0.39
N THR A 551 -19.81 -9.79 1.26
CA THR A 551 -18.57 -10.17 1.95
C THR A 551 -17.51 -10.71 0.99
N ASP A 552 -17.91 -11.50 0.00
CA ASP A 552 -17.03 -12.05 -1.03
C ASP A 552 -16.47 -10.92 -1.90
N TRP A 553 -17.32 -9.95 -2.28
CA TRP A 553 -16.86 -8.77 -3.03
C TRP A 553 -15.78 -7.98 -2.30
N PHE A 554 -15.96 -7.73 -0.99
CA PHE A 554 -14.94 -7.04 -0.20
C PHE A 554 -13.64 -7.84 -0.11
N ALA A 555 -13.72 -9.15 0.16
CA ALA A 555 -12.55 -10.01 0.24
C ALA A 555 -11.76 -10.06 -1.08
N GLU A 556 -12.46 -10.21 -2.20
CA GLU A 556 -11.86 -10.33 -3.54
C GLU A 556 -11.33 -8.99 -4.08
N THR A 557 -12.03 -7.89 -3.79
CA THR A 557 -11.72 -6.57 -4.39
C THR A 557 -10.80 -5.73 -3.51
N LEU A 558 -11.04 -5.72 -2.20
CA LEU A 558 -10.38 -4.83 -1.23
C LEU A 558 -9.50 -5.57 -0.23
N GLY A 559 -9.58 -6.90 -0.18
CA GLY A 559 -8.80 -7.77 0.70
C GLY A 559 -9.60 -8.34 1.87
N GLU A 560 -9.16 -9.50 2.36
CA GLU A 560 -9.84 -10.23 3.43
C GLU A 560 -9.90 -9.43 4.75
N ARG A 561 -11.01 -9.60 5.49
CA ARG A 561 -11.16 -9.12 6.86
C ARG A 561 -10.30 -9.97 7.80
N GLY A 562 -9.48 -9.33 8.62
CA GLY A 562 -8.74 -9.99 9.68
C GLY A 562 -7.33 -9.45 9.83
N PRO A 563 -6.60 -9.86 10.88
CA PRO A 563 -5.19 -9.53 10.99
C PRO A 563 -4.48 -10.09 9.75
N GLN A 564 -4.04 -9.20 8.87
CA GLN A 564 -3.03 -9.53 7.90
C GLN A 564 -1.86 -10.12 8.69
N THR A 565 -1.40 -11.31 8.32
CA THR A 565 -0.36 -12.06 9.06
C THR A 565 1.02 -11.40 9.02
N SER A 566 1.08 -10.09 8.77
CA SER A 566 2.28 -9.24 8.68
C SER A 566 2.92 -9.01 10.03
#